data_AF-A0AAJ5WLX2-F1
#
_entry.id   AF-A0AAJ5WLX2-F1
#
_cell.length_a   1.000
_cell.length_b   1.000
_cell.length_c   1.000
_cell.angle_alpha   90.00
_cell.angle_beta   90.00
_cell.angle_gamma   90.00
#
_symmetry.space_group_name_H-M   'P 1'
#
loop_
_entity.id
_entity.type
_entity.pdbx_description
1 polymer ?
#
loop_
_entity_poly.entity_id
_entity_poly.type
_entity_poly.pdbx_seq_one_letter_code
_entity_poly.pdbx_strand_id
1 'polypeptide(L)'
;MKINILTIAAVILLATACDKKVQDKTAQAGELSAEKASQSQQSLLLSDCDCCPPGSNSLYFDANLSDANSGRYDLWTPQKDTLCEDGLILTFEGQFGSFIRVDGTWAMATIPQATGDNWCNNILPALSLRCGNTTTSPYSNAPTSYGPPTGTISSVIGINGALNLGMVTYGYGLGYYDYAFPGATPSIHSDIVIWKNCGGTTGPCITPAAGYKAYRIHVSDIDPQKINGVWDSEISYSWECITIPTCL
;
A
#
# COMPACT_ATOMS: atom_id res chain seq x y z
N MET A 1 75.95 -34.47 1.21
CA MET A 1 76.77 -33.43 0.54
C MET A 1 76.06 -32.10 0.72
N LYS A 2 76.72 -31.09 1.34
CA LYS A 2 76.31 -29.68 1.49
C LYS A 2 75.01 -29.45 2.33
N ILE A 3 75.04 -28.75 3.49
CA ILE A 3 75.20 -27.28 3.73
C ILE A 3 73.91 -26.51 3.34
N ASN A 4 73.31 -25.62 4.15
CA ASN A 4 73.52 -25.20 5.55
C ASN A 4 72.29 -24.42 6.10
N ILE A 5 72.11 -24.43 7.43
CA ILE A 5 71.90 -23.30 8.37
C ILE A 5 71.17 -22.02 7.86
N LEU A 6 70.06 -21.62 8.52
CA LEU A 6 69.91 -20.44 9.41
C LEU A 6 68.47 -20.43 10.01
N THR A 7 68.20 -20.37 11.34
CA THR A 7 68.41 -19.29 12.35
C THR A 7 67.75 -17.96 11.91
N ILE A 8 67.10 -17.12 12.73
CA ILE A 8 66.96 -16.93 14.20
C ILE A 8 65.44 -16.61 14.46
N ALA A 9 64.87 -16.37 15.65
CA ALA A 9 65.35 -16.13 17.02
C ALA A 9 64.35 -16.63 18.09
N ALA A 10 64.65 -16.40 19.37
CA ALA A 10 63.72 -16.45 20.50
C ALA A 10 63.78 -15.12 21.26
N VAL A 11 62.67 -14.71 21.88
CA VAL A 11 62.68 -13.76 23.01
C VAL A 11 61.81 -14.32 24.12
N ILE A 12 62.45 -14.65 25.24
CA ILE A 12 61.79 -14.92 26.51
C ILE A 12 61.82 -13.61 27.30
N LEU A 13 60.70 -13.23 27.92
CA LEU A 13 60.73 -12.33 29.07
C LEU A 13 59.98 -12.94 30.25
N LEU A 14 60.46 -12.61 31.44
CA LEU A 14 60.24 -13.38 32.66
C LEU A 14 59.00 -12.98 33.46
N ALA A 15 58.63 -13.91 34.33
CA ALA A 15 57.58 -13.86 35.34
C ALA A 15 57.52 -12.59 36.21
N THR A 16 56.34 -12.35 36.78
CA THR A 16 56.19 -12.15 38.23
C THR A 16 54.79 -12.61 38.66
N ALA A 17 54.65 -13.05 39.91
CA ALA A 17 53.42 -13.58 40.48
C ALA A 17 52.97 -12.76 41.71
N CYS A 18 51.78 -13.09 42.24
CA CYS A 18 51.12 -12.52 43.43
C CYS A 18 50.48 -11.12 43.21
N ASP A 19 49.27 -10.81 43.72
CA ASP A 19 48.29 -11.61 44.49
C ASP A 19 46.88 -10.96 44.39
N LYS A 20 45.78 -11.76 44.35
CA LYS A 20 44.34 -11.41 44.57
C LYS A 20 43.72 -10.25 43.71
N LYS A 21 42.44 -10.28 43.25
CA LYS A 21 41.25 -11.07 43.65
C LYS A 21 40.10 -10.90 42.60
N VAL A 22 39.37 -11.98 42.30
CA VAL A 22 37.98 -12.06 41.73
C VAL A 22 37.70 -11.56 40.29
N GLN A 23 36.76 -12.28 39.64
CA GLN A 23 35.96 -11.99 38.42
C GLN A 23 36.40 -12.57 37.05
N ASP A 24 35.35 -12.86 36.28
CA ASP A 24 35.22 -13.21 34.85
C ASP A 24 35.84 -14.49 34.27
N LYS A 25 34.99 -15.54 34.28
CA LYS A 25 35.00 -16.66 33.33
C LYS A 25 33.61 -16.90 32.70
N THR A 26 32.92 -15.84 32.28
CA THR A 26 31.58 -15.97 31.64
C THR A 26 31.29 -14.95 30.52
N ALA A 27 32.31 -14.27 29.94
CA ALA A 27 32.09 -13.29 28.87
C ALA A 27 32.07 -13.90 27.46
N GLN A 28 33.18 -14.55 27.05
CA GLN A 28 33.45 -14.86 25.63
C GLN A 28 32.68 -16.04 25.01
N ALA A 29 31.77 -16.68 25.75
CA ALA A 29 30.84 -17.69 25.19
C ALA A 29 29.42 -17.13 24.97
N GLY A 30 29.08 -15.98 25.56
CA GLY A 30 27.77 -15.34 25.37
C GLY A 30 27.71 -14.49 24.10
N GLU A 31 28.81 -13.82 23.76
CA GLU A 31 28.86 -12.80 22.70
C GLU A 31 28.61 -13.40 21.30
N LEU A 32 29.22 -14.54 20.96
CA LEU A 32 28.97 -15.23 19.68
C LEU A 32 27.55 -15.81 19.52
N SER A 33 26.81 -16.00 20.63
CA SER A 33 25.42 -16.45 20.57
C SER A 33 24.43 -15.29 20.57
N ALA A 34 24.77 -14.17 21.22
CA ALA A 34 23.94 -12.98 21.27
C ALA A 34 23.89 -12.25 19.91
N GLU A 35 25.02 -12.20 19.17
CA GLU A 35 25.06 -11.48 17.89
C GLU A 35 24.26 -12.19 16.78
N LYS A 36 24.29 -13.53 16.74
CA LYS A 36 23.39 -14.32 15.87
C LYS A 36 21.94 -14.31 16.33
N ALA A 37 21.67 -14.34 17.65
CA ALA A 37 20.31 -14.21 18.16
C ALA A 37 19.71 -12.84 17.80
N SER A 38 20.48 -11.75 18.00
CA SER A 38 20.09 -10.39 17.66
C SER A 38 19.78 -10.22 16.17
N GLN A 39 20.66 -10.71 15.28
CA GLN A 39 20.39 -10.67 13.83
C GLN A 39 19.19 -11.54 13.42
N SER A 40 18.95 -12.68 14.08
CA SER A 40 17.77 -13.54 13.80
C SER A 40 16.46 -13.02 14.40
N GLN A 41 16.51 -12.15 15.41
CA GLN A 41 15.32 -11.52 16.02
C GLN A 41 15.02 -10.15 15.42
N GLN A 42 16.02 -9.42 14.90
CA GLN A 42 15.80 -8.23 14.07
C GLN A 42 15.20 -8.53 12.70
N SER A 43 15.26 -9.78 12.20
CA SER A 43 14.58 -10.18 10.96
C SER A 43 13.18 -10.79 11.18
N LEU A 44 12.64 -10.73 12.40
CA LEU A 44 11.37 -11.39 12.78
C LEU A 44 10.40 -10.47 13.54
N LEU A 45 10.73 -9.18 13.56
CA LEU A 45 9.79 -8.09 13.79
C LEU A 45 9.95 -7.15 12.59
N LEU A 46 9.25 -7.45 11.48
CA LEU A 46 8.81 -6.34 10.63
C LEU A 46 8.01 -5.42 11.55
N SER A 47 8.38 -4.15 11.63
CA SER A 47 7.59 -3.21 12.41
C SER A 47 6.23 -3.01 11.72
N ASP A 48 5.16 -2.68 12.45
CA ASP A 48 3.87 -2.32 11.83
C ASP A 48 3.98 -1.11 10.85
N CYS A 49 5.09 -0.37 10.91
CA CYS A 49 5.50 0.68 9.96
C CYS A 49 6.14 0.16 8.66
N ASP A 50 6.68 -1.06 8.61
CA ASP A 50 7.58 -1.47 7.53
C ASP A 50 6.85 -1.53 6.19
N CYS A 51 7.26 -0.65 5.29
CA CYS A 51 6.65 -0.52 3.98
C CYS A 51 7.00 -1.68 3.06
N CYS A 52 6.04 -2.04 2.19
CA CYS A 52 6.36 -2.87 1.04
C CYS A 52 7.34 -2.10 0.14
N PRO A 53 8.36 -2.76 -0.44
CA PRO A 53 9.13 -2.20 -1.55
C PRO A 53 8.18 -1.78 -2.69
N PRO A 54 8.57 -0.79 -3.51
CA PRO A 54 7.80 -0.43 -4.70
C PRO A 54 7.61 -1.63 -5.63
N GLY A 55 6.45 -1.71 -6.26
CA GLY A 55 6.09 -2.84 -7.10
C GLY A 55 4.95 -2.52 -8.07
N SER A 56 4.59 -3.51 -8.87
CA SER A 56 3.52 -3.43 -9.86
C SER A 56 2.86 -4.78 -10.03
N ASN A 57 1.55 -4.79 -10.27
CA ASN A 57 0.78 -6.01 -10.48
C ASN A 57 -0.37 -5.74 -11.47
N SER A 58 -0.91 -6.82 -12.04
CA SER A 58 -2.08 -6.77 -12.91
C SER A 58 -3.10 -7.80 -12.46
N LEU A 59 -4.37 -7.40 -12.38
CA LEU A 59 -5.48 -8.24 -11.95
C LEU A 59 -6.48 -8.40 -13.09
N TYR A 60 -6.77 -9.64 -13.43
CA TYR A 60 -7.77 -10.01 -14.43
C TYR A 60 -9.08 -10.42 -13.76
N PHE A 61 -10.20 -10.07 -14.42
CA PHE A 61 -11.54 -10.33 -13.93
C PHE A 61 -12.43 -10.85 -15.06
N ASP A 62 -13.07 -12.00 -14.82
CA ASP A 62 -13.87 -12.79 -15.77
C ASP A 62 -15.34 -12.91 -15.32
N ALA A 63 -16.05 -11.79 -15.25
CA ALA A 63 -17.44 -11.79 -14.80
C ALA A 63 -18.43 -12.40 -15.82
N ASN A 64 -17.99 -12.69 -17.05
CA ASN A 64 -18.80 -13.31 -18.12
C ASN A 64 -20.11 -12.53 -18.42
N LEU A 65 -20.02 -11.19 -18.42
CA LEU A 65 -21.19 -10.30 -18.48
C LEU A 65 -21.51 -9.84 -19.89
N SER A 66 -22.80 -9.79 -20.22
CA SER A 66 -23.27 -9.27 -21.50
C SER A 66 -23.32 -7.74 -21.59
N ASP A 67 -23.31 -7.03 -20.46
CA ASP A 67 -23.49 -5.57 -20.37
C ASP A 67 -22.23 -4.82 -19.90
N ALA A 68 -22.11 -3.57 -20.35
CA ALA A 68 -21.04 -2.63 -19.97
C ALA A 68 -21.58 -1.46 -19.12
N ASN A 69 -22.58 -1.73 -18.26
CA ASN A 69 -23.34 -0.73 -17.53
C ASN A 69 -22.59 -0.13 -16.34
N SER A 70 -21.90 0.99 -16.60
CA SER A 70 -20.94 1.67 -15.72
C SER A 70 -21.36 1.87 -14.27
N GLY A 71 -20.38 1.75 -13.36
CA GLY A 71 -20.52 2.07 -11.94
C GLY A 71 -21.21 1.01 -11.09
N ARG A 72 -21.53 -0.17 -11.65
CA ARG A 72 -22.10 -1.26 -10.86
C ARG A 72 -21.05 -1.93 -9.96
N TYR A 73 -21.24 -1.85 -8.66
CA TYR A 73 -20.44 -2.51 -7.61
C TYR A 73 -20.73 -4.00 -7.47
N ASP A 74 -21.93 -4.47 -7.83
CA ASP A 74 -22.45 -5.79 -7.48
C ASP A 74 -22.19 -6.91 -8.50
N LEU A 75 -21.58 -6.58 -9.65
CA LEU A 75 -21.53 -7.46 -10.81
C LEU A 75 -20.29 -8.37 -10.89
N TRP A 76 -19.18 -7.98 -10.27
CA TRP A 76 -17.87 -8.63 -10.45
C TRP A 76 -17.41 -9.17 -9.10
N THR A 77 -16.91 -10.41 -9.07
CA THR A 77 -16.32 -10.99 -7.86
C THR A 77 -15.13 -10.13 -7.42
N PRO A 78 -15.12 -9.58 -6.19
CA PRO A 78 -14.01 -8.74 -5.75
C PRO A 78 -12.70 -9.53 -5.71
N GLN A 79 -11.66 -8.99 -6.33
CA GLN A 79 -10.30 -9.53 -6.29
C GLN A 79 -9.50 -8.83 -5.19
N LYS A 80 -8.64 -9.57 -4.51
CA LYS A 80 -7.78 -9.03 -3.46
C LYS A 80 -6.33 -9.19 -3.85
N ASP A 81 -5.56 -8.12 -3.71
CA ASP A 81 -4.11 -8.16 -3.76
C ASP A 81 -3.51 -7.62 -2.46
N THR A 82 -2.36 -8.16 -2.08
CA THR A 82 -1.67 -7.86 -0.84
C THR A 82 -0.24 -7.45 -1.18
N LEU A 83 0.09 -6.17 -1.04
CA LEU A 83 1.27 -5.55 -1.67
C LEU A 83 2.62 -6.16 -1.21
N CYS A 84 2.65 -6.78 -0.04
CA CYS A 84 3.73 -7.60 0.48
C CYS A 84 3.22 -8.43 1.68
N GLU A 85 4.01 -9.37 2.20
CA GLU A 85 3.73 -10.09 3.44
C GLU A 85 3.37 -9.09 4.57
N ASP A 86 2.21 -9.30 5.22
CA ASP A 86 1.59 -8.39 6.20
C ASP A 86 1.38 -6.92 5.76
N GLY A 87 1.34 -6.70 4.44
CA GLY A 87 1.17 -5.40 3.80
C GLY A 87 -0.27 -4.87 3.74
N LEU A 88 -0.44 -3.74 3.04
CA LEU A 88 -1.76 -3.22 2.67
C LEU A 88 -2.48 -4.22 1.76
N ILE A 89 -3.75 -4.50 2.04
CA ILE A 89 -4.64 -5.29 1.19
C ILE A 89 -5.53 -4.34 0.39
N LEU A 90 -5.40 -4.37 -0.92
CA LEU A 90 -6.33 -3.73 -1.86
C LEU A 90 -7.41 -4.73 -2.26
N THR A 91 -8.67 -4.37 -2.08
CA THR A 91 -9.81 -5.13 -2.62
C THR A 91 -10.37 -4.36 -3.81
N PHE A 92 -10.15 -4.87 -5.01
CA PHE A 92 -10.68 -4.34 -6.26
C PHE A 92 -12.07 -4.93 -6.51
N GLU A 93 -13.07 -4.09 -6.73
CA GLU A 93 -14.48 -4.46 -6.78
C GLU A 93 -15.26 -3.69 -7.84
N GLY A 94 -16.49 -4.13 -8.11
CA GLY A 94 -17.36 -3.53 -9.11
C GLY A 94 -16.88 -3.73 -10.55
N GLN A 95 -17.58 -3.07 -11.47
CA GLN A 95 -17.38 -3.29 -12.90
C GLN A 95 -15.97 -2.92 -13.35
N PHE A 96 -15.35 -3.81 -14.13
CA PHE A 96 -13.97 -3.70 -14.56
C PHE A 96 -12.99 -3.59 -13.37
N GLY A 97 -13.38 -4.13 -12.20
CA GLY A 97 -12.68 -4.08 -10.91
C GLY A 97 -12.29 -2.68 -10.41
N SER A 98 -12.87 -1.65 -11.01
CA SER A 98 -12.36 -0.28 -10.98
C SER A 98 -12.58 0.47 -9.65
N PHE A 99 -13.23 -0.13 -8.66
CA PHE A 99 -13.33 0.45 -7.32
C PHE A 99 -12.30 -0.21 -6.40
N ILE A 100 -11.50 0.59 -5.70
CA ILE A 100 -10.50 0.12 -4.75
C ILE A 100 -11.01 0.36 -3.34
N ARG A 101 -11.08 -0.72 -2.56
CA ARG A 101 -11.44 -0.75 -1.15
C ARG A 101 -10.25 -1.16 -0.29
N VAL A 102 -10.11 -0.51 0.86
CA VAL A 102 -9.19 -0.88 1.95
C VAL A 102 -9.98 -1.27 3.20
N ASP A 103 -9.32 -1.88 4.19
CA ASP A 103 -9.94 -2.11 5.50
C ASP A 103 -10.14 -0.77 6.26
N GLY A 104 -11.04 -0.79 7.25
CA GLY A 104 -11.44 0.42 8.00
C GLY A 104 -10.39 1.02 8.94
N THR A 105 -9.17 0.49 8.97
CA THR A 105 -8.03 1.04 9.75
C THR A 105 -7.14 1.99 8.94
N TRP A 106 -7.37 2.08 7.62
CA TRP A 106 -6.69 2.99 6.71
C TRP A 106 -7.58 4.19 6.34
N ALA A 107 -6.94 5.34 6.12
CA ALA A 107 -7.56 6.48 5.45
C ALA A 107 -7.04 6.61 4.01
N MET A 108 -7.83 7.27 3.16
CA MET A 108 -7.55 7.45 1.74
C MET A 108 -7.81 8.88 1.25
N ALA A 109 -7.04 9.28 0.24
CA ALA A 109 -7.20 10.49 -0.56
C ALA A 109 -6.89 10.19 -2.04
N THR A 110 -7.17 11.16 -2.91
CA THR A 110 -6.48 11.25 -4.21
C THR A 110 -5.56 12.46 -4.28
N ILE A 111 -4.61 12.38 -5.21
CA ILE A 111 -3.80 13.48 -5.72
C ILE A 111 -3.80 13.42 -7.25
N PRO A 112 -3.72 14.55 -7.99
CA PRO A 112 -3.52 14.51 -9.44
C PRO A 112 -2.27 13.71 -9.82
N GLN A 113 -2.28 12.94 -10.92
CA GLN A 113 -1.13 12.13 -11.34
C GLN A 113 0.15 12.95 -11.59
N ALA A 114 0.00 14.23 -11.95
CA ALA A 114 1.12 15.16 -12.14
C ALA A 114 1.77 15.66 -10.82
N THR A 115 1.27 15.22 -9.66
CA THR A 115 1.86 15.53 -8.34
C THR A 115 3.21 14.83 -8.21
N GLY A 116 4.30 15.60 -8.12
CA GLY A 116 5.64 15.05 -7.87
C GLY A 116 5.86 14.64 -6.41
N ASP A 117 6.94 13.92 -6.13
CA ASP A 117 7.00 13.02 -4.96
C ASP A 117 7.38 13.70 -3.62
N ASN A 118 7.59 15.02 -3.62
CA ASN A 118 7.90 15.75 -2.39
C ASN A 118 6.66 15.85 -1.49
N TRP A 119 6.70 15.18 -0.33
CA TRP A 119 5.59 15.15 0.61
C TRP A 119 5.05 16.54 0.99
N CYS A 120 5.89 17.42 1.52
CA CYS A 120 5.44 18.67 2.12
C CYS A 120 5.01 19.72 1.09
N ASN A 121 5.68 19.77 -0.06
CA ASN A 121 5.47 20.82 -1.06
C ASN A 121 4.45 20.42 -2.13
N ASN A 122 4.27 19.12 -2.39
CA ASN A 122 3.43 18.64 -3.48
C ASN A 122 2.28 17.74 -2.98
N ILE A 123 2.59 16.64 -2.29
CA ILE A 123 1.58 15.62 -1.94
C ILE A 123 0.60 16.13 -0.90
N LEU A 124 1.10 16.57 0.27
CA LEU A 124 0.27 17.04 1.39
C LEU A 124 -0.67 18.20 1.00
N PRO A 125 -0.25 19.22 0.25
CA PRO A 125 -1.16 20.27 -0.24
C PRO A 125 -2.17 19.80 -1.30
N ALA A 126 -1.89 18.70 -2.02
CA ALA A 126 -2.75 18.15 -3.07
C ALA A 126 -3.76 17.10 -2.56
N LEU A 127 -3.64 16.62 -1.31
CA LEU A 127 -4.50 15.57 -0.75
C LEU A 127 -5.98 15.99 -0.74
N SER A 128 -6.77 15.37 -1.61
CA SER A 128 -8.23 15.41 -1.55
C SER A 128 -8.72 14.26 -0.65
N LEU A 129 -9.07 14.53 0.60
CA LEU A 129 -9.51 13.48 1.54
C LEU A 129 -10.86 12.86 1.12
N ARG A 130 -10.91 11.53 0.98
CA ARG A 130 -12.11 10.81 0.51
C ARG A 130 -13.37 11.15 1.31
N CYS A 131 -13.24 11.23 2.63
CA CYS A 131 -14.37 11.47 3.52
C CYS A 131 -14.88 12.93 3.55
N GLY A 132 -14.07 13.91 3.13
CA GLY A 132 -14.52 15.30 2.96
C GLY A 132 -15.35 15.50 1.69
N ASN A 133 -15.38 14.47 0.83
CA ASN A 133 -16.03 14.44 -0.47
C ASN A 133 -16.80 13.10 -0.63
N THR A 134 -17.50 12.71 0.43
CA THR A 134 -18.61 11.75 0.39
C THR A 134 -19.89 12.50 0.08
N THR A 135 -20.69 11.99 -0.85
CA THR A 135 -21.97 12.58 -1.22
C THR A 135 -22.97 12.43 -0.06
N THR A 136 -23.54 13.55 0.39
CA THR A 136 -24.31 13.61 1.64
C THR A 136 -25.75 13.11 1.53
N SER A 137 -26.30 12.94 0.32
CA SER A 137 -27.64 12.41 0.08
C SER A 137 -27.89 12.12 -1.42
N PRO A 138 -28.56 11.02 -1.81
CA PRO A 138 -28.57 9.74 -1.11
C PRO A 138 -28.45 8.51 -2.04
N TYR A 139 -27.73 7.49 -1.56
CA TYR A 139 -27.87 6.12 -2.06
C TYR A 139 -29.26 5.49 -1.75
N SER A 140 -30.17 6.19 -1.05
CA SER A 140 -31.48 5.66 -0.62
C SER A 140 -32.43 5.27 -1.75
N ASN A 141 -32.23 5.85 -2.94
CA ASN A 141 -33.02 5.56 -4.14
C ASN A 141 -32.17 4.91 -5.25
N ALA A 142 -30.87 4.71 -5.00
CA ALA A 142 -30.03 3.95 -5.90
C ALA A 142 -30.35 2.45 -5.74
N PRO A 143 -30.43 1.67 -6.84
CA PRO A 143 -30.34 0.22 -6.72
C PRO A 143 -29.07 -0.14 -5.94
N THR A 144 -29.14 -1.17 -5.09
CA THR A 144 -27.99 -1.66 -4.29
C THR A 144 -26.75 -1.92 -5.13
N SER A 145 -26.95 -2.19 -6.42
CA SER A 145 -25.95 -2.34 -7.46
C SER A 145 -24.98 -1.17 -7.65
N TYR A 146 -25.33 0.06 -7.28
CA TYR A 146 -24.51 1.26 -7.59
C TYR A 146 -23.79 1.87 -6.38
N GLY A 147 -23.78 1.18 -5.23
CA GLY A 147 -22.99 1.55 -4.06
C GLY A 147 -22.25 0.36 -3.47
N PRO A 148 -21.23 0.59 -2.62
CA PRO A 148 -20.55 -0.50 -1.91
C PRO A 148 -21.58 -1.27 -1.05
N PRO A 149 -21.74 -2.59 -1.22
CA PRO A 149 -22.85 -3.34 -0.62
C PRO A 149 -22.75 -3.44 0.91
N THR A 150 -21.56 -3.25 1.47
CA THR A 150 -21.31 -3.19 2.93
C THR A 150 -20.13 -2.24 3.23
N GLY A 151 -20.04 -1.76 4.47
CA GLY A 151 -18.91 -0.96 4.97
C GLY A 151 -19.08 0.56 4.84
N THR A 152 -18.11 1.30 5.34
CA THR A 152 -18.09 2.77 5.31
C THR A 152 -17.57 3.28 3.97
N ILE A 153 -18.31 4.19 3.32
CA ILE A 153 -17.94 4.79 2.01
C ILE A 153 -16.54 5.45 2.03
N SER A 154 -16.07 5.87 3.20
CA SER A 154 -14.72 6.42 3.41
C SER A 154 -13.57 5.44 3.09
N SER A 155 -13.83 4.13 3.04
CA SER A 155 -12.84 3.09 2.75
C SER A 155 -12.86 2.60 1.30
N VAL A 156 -13.60 3.27 0.39
CA VAL A 156 -13.76 2.90 -1.03
C VAL A 156 -13.55 4.11 -1.93
N ILE A 157 -12.83 3.96 -3.04
CA ILE A 157 -12.59 5.01 -4.05
C ILE A 157 -12.64 4.43 -5.47
N GLY A 158 -13.10 5.20 -6.46
CA GLY A 158 -13.31 4.70 -7.82
C GLY A 158 -13.74 5.80 -8.78
N ILE A 159 -14.98 5.76 -9.29
CA ILE A 159 -15.56 6.83 -10.11
C ILE A 159 -15.48 8.18 -9.40
N ASN A 160 -15.01 9.19 -10.12
CA ASN A 160 -15.01 10.58 -9.69
C ASN A 160 -16.33 11.29 -10.05
N GLY A 161 -16.74 12.22 -9.19
CA GLY A 161 -17.92 13.06 -9.37
C GLY A 161 -19.24 12.29 -9.31
N ALA A 162 -20.02 12.41 -10.40
CA ALA A 162 -21.36 11.85 -10.49
C ALA A 162 -21.61 11.22 -11.88
N LEU A 163 -22.14 9.99 -11.88
CA LEU A 163 -22.51 9.26 -13.08
C LEU A 163 -23.98 9.53 -13.44
N ASN A 164 -24.23 10.05 -14.64
CA ASN A 164 -25.59 10.31 -15.12
C ASN A 164 -26.06 9.17 -16.03
N LEU A 165 -26.95 8.31 -15.52
CA LEU A 165 -27.61 7.25 -16.30
C LEU A 165 -28.99 7.73 -16.79
N GLY A 166 -29.00 8.81 -17.56
CA GLY A 166 -30.21 9.42 -18.13
C GLY A 166 -31.09 10.12 -17.10
N MET A 167 -31.98 9.37 -16.43
CA MET A 167 -32.93 9.90 -15.45
C MET A 167 -32.44 9.82 -13.99
N VAL A 168 -31.30 9.16 -13.74
CA VAL A 168 -30.74 8.99 -12.39
C VAL A 168 -29.27 9.43 -12.38
N THR A 169 -28.92 10.26 -11.41
CA THR A 169 -27.55 10.71 -11.13
C THR A 169 -27.03 10.01 -9.89
N TYR A 170 -25.94 9.25 -10.02
CA TYR A 170 -25.28 8.55 -8.92
C TYR A 170 -24.04 9.31 -8.50
N GLY A 171 -24.04 9.89 -7.31
CA GLY A 171 -22.91 10.66 -6.80
C GLY A 171 -21.90 9.77 -6.09
N TYR A 172 -20.77 9.47 -6.72
CA TYR A 172 -19.67 8.70 -6.13
C TYR A 172 -18.76 9.57 -5.27
N GLY A 173 -18.74 10.90 -5.50
CA GLY A 173 -17.94 11.86 -4.73
C GLY A 173 -16.52 11.94 -5.28
N LEU A 174 -15.51 11.87 -4.42
CA LEU A 174 -14.11 11.75 -4.87
C LEU A 174 -13.82 10.38 -5.52
N GLY A 175 -13.12 10.40 -6.66
CA GLY A 175 -12.59 9.23 -7.33
C GLY A 175 -11.20 9.44 -7.92
N TYR A 176 -10.71 8.43 -8.65
CA TYR A 176 -9.41 8.44 -9.32
C TYR A 176 -9.50 8.34 -10.86
N TYR A 177 -10.68 8.00 -11.39
CA TYR A 177 -10.98 7.95 -12.81
C TYR A 177 -12.36 8.54 -13.12
N ASP A 178 -12.53 9.06 -14.33
CA ASP A 178 -13.82 9.44 -14.89
C ASP A 178 -14.31 8.35 -15.85
N TYR A 179 -15.63 8.12 -15.92
CA TYR A 179 -16.21 7.17 -16.86
C TYR A 179 -17.00 7.90 -17.96
N ALA A 180 -16.49 7.88 -19.19
CA ALA A 180 -17.14 8.53 -20.32
C ALA A 180 -18.24 7.63 -20.91
N PHE A 181 -19.50 7.82 -20.49
CA PHE A 181 -20.63 7.11 -21.11
C PHE A 181 -21.08 7.82 -22.42
N PRO A 182 -21.29 7.10 -23.55
CA PRO A 182 -21.08 5.66 -23.77
C PRO A 182 -19.68 5.37 -24.36
N GLY A 183 -18.84 4.72 -23.55
CA GLY A 183 -17.50 4.24 -23.88
C GLY A 183 -17.06 3.34 -22.73
N ALA A 184 -16.55 2.15 -23.01
CA ALA A 184 -16.25 1.19 -21.95
C ALA A 184 -15.06 1.62 -21.07
N THR A 185 -14.13 2.37 -21.65
CA THR A 185 -12.81 2.68 -21.09
C THR A 185 -12.85 3.78 -20.02
N PRO A 186 -12.42 3.51 -18.78
CA PRO A 186 -12.16 4.52 -17.76
C PRO A 186 -11.02 5.47 -18.16
N SER A 187 -11.17 6.77 -17.87
CA SER A 187 -10.09 7.75 -18.00
C SER A 187 -9.50 8.06 -16.63
N ILE A 188 -8.36 7.44 -16.32
CA ILE A 188 -7.64 7.63 -15.05
C ILE A 188 -7.01 9.03 -15.04
N HIS A 189 -7.12 9.74 -13.91
CA HIS A 189 -6.62 11.13 -13.78
C HIS A 189 -6.04 11.47 -12.40
N SER A 190 -6.04 10.53 -11.45
CA SER A 190 -5.43 10.72 -10.14
C SER A 190 -4.81 9.45 -9.60
N ASP A 191 -3.79 9.62 -8.75
CA ASP A 191 -3.25 8.57 -7.90
C ASP A 191 -4.02 8.55 -6.57
N ILE A 192 -3.99 7.40 -5.90
CA ILE A 192 -4.62 7.22 -4.59
C ILE A 192 -3.53 7.20 -3.53
N VAL A 193 -3.67 8.01 -2.48
CA VAL A 193 -2.78 7.99 -1.32
C VAL A 193 -3.51 7.31 -0.17
N ILE A 194 -2.87 6.31 0.44
CA ILE A 194 -3.47 5.42 1.46
C ILE A 194 -2.55 5.36 2.66
N TRP A 195 -3.04 5.58 3.89
CA TRP A 195 -2.18 5.61 5.08
C TRP A 195 -2.83 5.06 6.35
N LYS A 196 -1.98 4.55 7.25
CA LYS A 196 -2.31 4.21 8.65
C LYS A 196 -1.24 4.70 9.61
N ASN A 197 -1.63 4.93 10.85
CA ASN A 197 -0.73 5.13 11.99
C ASN A 197 -0.10 3.78 12.34
N CYS A 198 1.22 3.69 12.46
CA CYS A 198 1.86 2.42 12.83
C CYS A 198 1.52 1.94 14.25
N GLY A 199 1.05 2.84 15.12
CA GLY A 199 0.68 2.54 16.50
C GLY A 199 -0.81 2.26 16.74
N GLY A 200 -1.64 2.14 15.70
CA GLY A 200 -3.07 1.85 15.86
C GLY A 200 -3.93 2.16 14.64
N THR A 201 -5.25 2.15 14.82
CA THR A 201 -6.19 2.44 13.72
C THR A 201 -6.16 3.91 13.33
N THR A 202 -5.99 4.22 12.04
CA THR A 202 -6.31 5.54 11.52
C THR A 202 -7.79 5.60 11.20
N GLY A 203 -8.52 6.40 11.99
CA GLY A 203 -9.89 6.75 11.62
C GLY A 203 -9.91 7.48 10.27
N PRO A 204 -11.01 7.37 9.50
CA PRO A 204 -11.17 8.16 8.29
C PRO A 204 -11.04 9.66 8.63
N CYS A 205 -10.63 10.46 7.64
CA CYS A 205 -10.45 11.93 7.74
C CYS A 205 -9.22 12.46 8.48
N ILE A 206 -8.35 11.60 9.02
CA ILE A 206 -7.14 12.09 9.68
C ILE A 206 -6.07 12.38 8.62
N THR A 207 -5.72 13.66 8.44
CA THR A 207 -4.54 14.04 7.64
C THR A 207 -3.29 13.37 8.23
N PRO A 208 -2.48 12.66 7.42
CA PRO A 208 -1.33 11.93 7.93
C PRO A 208 -0.24 12.86 8.45
N ALA A 209 0.50 12.39 9.46
CA ALA A 209 1.61 13.07 10.10
C ALA A 209 2.88 12.19 10.10
N ALA A 210 3.99 12.71 10.61
CA ALA A 210 5.20 11.90 10.79
C ALA A 210 4.91 10.66 11.67
N GLY A 211 5.50 9.51 11.33
CA GLY A 211 5.22 8.22 11.98
C GLY A 211 4.02 7.45 11.45
N TYR A 212 3.44 7.89 10.32
CA TYR A 212 2.45 7.12 9.56
C TYR A 212 3.12 6.30 8.46
N LYS A 213 2.57 5.11 8.19
CA LYS A 213 2.86 4.27 7.03
C LYS A 213 1.93 4.68 5.90
N ALA A 214 2.48 5.03 4.74
CA ALA A 214 1.69 5.46 3.60
C ALA A 214 2.16 4.86 2.28
N TYR A 215 1.20 4.69 1.37
CA TYR A 215 1.41 4.23 0.00
C TYR A 215 0.80 5.21 -0.98
N ARG A 216 1.45 5.38 -2.13
CA ARG A 216 0.82 5.88 -3.35
C ARG A 216 0.48 4.67 -4.20
N ILE A 217 -0.76 4.58 -4.65
CA ILE A 217 -1.22 3.60 -5.65
C ILE A 217 -1.48 4.37 -6.95
N HIS A 218 -0.76 3.99 -8.00
CA HIS A 218 -0.94 4.50 -9.34
C HIS A 218 -1.60 3.41 -10.18
N VAL A 219 -2.88 3.57 -10.49
CA VAL A 219 -3.52 2.72 -11.51
C VAL A 219 -3.08 3.27 -12.86
N SER A 220 -2.39 2.45 -13.66
CA SER A 220 -1.87 2.86 -14.96
C SER A 220 -2.85 2.59 -16.09
N ASP A 221 -3.66 1.54 -15.97
CA ASP A 221 -4.64 1.15 -16.98
C ASP A 221 -5.82 0.36 -16.40
N ILE A 222 -6.98 0.48 -17.04
CA ILE A 222 -8.14 -0.39 -16.88
C ILE A 222 -8.63 -0.70 -18.29
N ASP A 223 -8.34 -1.91 -18.78
CA ASP A 223 -8.67 -2.35 -20.13
C ASP A 223 -9.90 -3.29 -20.10
N PRO A 224 -11.11 -2.79 -20.38
CA PRO A 224 -12.30 -3.62 -20.57
C PRO A 224 -12.33 -4.22 -21.97
N GLN A 225 -12.15 -5.53 -22.05
CA GLN A 225 -12.09 -6.30 -23.28
C GLN A 225 -13.41 -7.03 -23.54
N LYS A 226 -13.82 -7.11 -24.81
CA LYS A 226 -15.00 -7.88 -25.21
C LYS A 226 -14.62 -9.18 -25.92
N ILE A 227 -14.61 -10.27 -25.17
CA ILE A 227 -14.20 -11.61 -25.63
C ILE A 227 -15.45 -12.48 -25.82
N ASN A 228 -15.60 -13.11 -26.99
CA ASN A 228 -16.73 -14.02 -27.31
C ASN A 228 -18.16 -13.45 -27.05
N GLY A 229 -18.31 -12.13 -27.01
CA GLY A 229 -19.58 -11.45 -26.76
C GLY A 229 -19.81 -11.00 -25.32
N VAL A 230 -18.95 -11.40 -24.38
CA VAL A 230 -18.98 -10.98 -22.96
C VAL A 230 -17.83 -10.02 -22.64
N TRP A 231 -17.95 -9.33 -21.51
CA TRP A 231 -16.98 -8.36 -21.03
C TRP A 231 -16.14 -8.91 -19.89
N ASP A 232 -14.83 -8.85 -20.10
CA ASP A 232 -13.78 -9.12 -19.12
C ASP A 232 -12.96 -7.83 -18.92
N SER A 233 -12.06 -7.79 -17.95
CA SER A 233 -11.14 -6.66 -17.82
C SER A 233 -9.84 -7.02 -17.12
N GLU A 234 -8.76 -6.35 -17.53
CA GLU A 234 -7.48 -6.32 -16.82
C GLU A 234 -7.24 -4.93 -16.24
N ILE A 235 -6.81 -4.86 -14.98
CA ILE A 235 -6.36 -3.63 -14.32
C ILE A 235 -4.86 -3.75 -14.10
N SER A 236 -4.09 -2.73 -14.49
CA SER A 236 -2.67 -2.64 -14.18
C SER A 236 -2.41 -1.47 -13.23
N TYR A 237 -1.61 -1.70 -12.19
CA TYR A 237 -1.26 -0.68 -11.20
C TYR A 237 0.14 -0.91 -10.62
N SER A 238 0.69 0.16 -10.05
CA SER A 238 1.90 0.16 -9.24
C SER A 238 1.67 0.79 -7.88
N TRP A 239 2.59 0.52 -6.97
CA TRP A 239 2.64 1.16 -5.67
C TRP A 239 4.06 1.56 -5.31
N GLU A 240 4.16 2.63 -4.52
CA GLU A 240 5.37 3.03 -3.83
C GLU A 240 5.06 3.37 -2.37
N CYS A 241 6.03 3.15 -1.48
CA CYS A 241 5.95 3.64 -0.12
C CYS A 241 6.26 5.14 -0.08
N ILE A 242 5.43 5.91 0.62
CA ILE A 242 5.68 7.31 0.89
C ILE A 242 6.24 7.44 2.30
N THR A 243 7.45 8.00 2.42
CA THR A 243 7.95 8.47 3.72
C THR A 243 7.30 9.81 4.05
N ILE A 244 6.65 9.93 5.20
CA ILE A 244 6.00 11.16 5.67
C ILE A 244 6.93 11.88 6.67
N PRO A 245 7.69 12.91 6.24
CA PRO A 245 8.48 13.74 7.14
C PRO A 245 7.59 14.74 7.90
N THR A 246 8.15 15.33 8.95
CA THR A 246 7.62 16.59 9.53
C THR A 246 7.88 17.73 8.54
N CYS A 247 6.82 18.46 8.19
CA CYS A 247 6.94 19.70 7.42
C CYS A 247 7.25 20.87 8.36
N LEU A 248 8.20 21.73 7.95
CA LEU A 248 8.70 22.88 8.70
C LEU A 248 8.22 24.19 8.05
#